data_AF-A0A382QN11-F1
#
_entry.id   AF-A0A382QN11-F1
#
_cell.length_a   1.000
_cell.length_b   1.000
_cell.length_c   1.000
_cell.angle_alpha   90.00
_cell.angle_beta   90.00
_cell.angle_gamma   90.00
#
_symmetry.space_group_name_H-M   'P 1'
#
loop_
_entity.id
_entity.type
_entity.pdbx_description
1 polymer ?
#
loop_
_entity_poly.entity_id
_entity_poly.type
_entity_poly.pdbx_seq_one_letter_code
_entity_poly.pdbx_strand_id
1 'polypeptide(L)'
;MVSFDGFRYDFTTMADTPNFDRLELDGVKADALIPVFPSLTFPNHYSIATGAYSGTHNITGNSFCDKQYREKYSLYKKETV
;
A
#
# COMPACT_ATOMS: atom_id res chain seq x y z
N MET A 1 10.16 7.00 4.87
CA MET A 1 8.83 6.40 5.06
C MET A 1 9.02 4.94 5.41
N VAL A 2 8.34 4.44 6.45
CA VAL A 2 8.30 3.02 6.80
C VAL A 2 6.88 2.53 6.51
N SER A 3 6.76 1.42 5.78
CA SER A 3 5.47 0.80 5.45
C SER A 3 5.43 -0.62 6.01
N PHE A 4 4.33 -0.96 6.68
CA PHE A 4 4.04 -2.30 7.14
C PHE A 4 2.88 -2.84 6.27
N ASP A 5 3.20 -3.72 5.33
CA ASP A 5 2.19 -4.22 4.38
C ASP A 5 1.11 -5.05 5.10
N GLY A 6 -0.15 -4.83 4.71
CA GLY A 6 -1.30 -5.48 5.33
C GLY A 6 -1.58 -5.11 6.79
N PHE A 7 -0.93 -4.07 7.34
CA PHE A 7 -1.18 -3.62 8.71
C PHE A 7 -2.52 -2.87 8.82
N ARG A 8 -3.56 -3.58 9.27
CA ARG A 8 -4.91 -3.01 9.42
C ARG A 8 -4.95 -2.02 10.59
N TYR A 9 -5.83 -1.02 10.48
CA TYR A 9 -5.92 0.10 11.42
C TYR A 9 -6.12 -0.29 12.90
N ASP A 10 -6.71 -1.45 13.18
CA ASP A 10 -7.05 -1.93 14.53
C ASP A 10 -6.04 -2.92 15.11
N PHE A 11 -4.98 -3.28 14.38
CA PHE A 11 -4.01 -4.30 14.84
C PHE A 11 -3.26 -3.90 16.11
N THR A 12 -3.01 -2.60 16.34
CA THR A 12 -2.40 -2.12 17.59
C THR A 12 -3.28 -2.36 18.82
N THR A 13 -4.59 -2.60 18.63
CA THR A 13 -5.52 -2.94 19.72
C THR A 13 -5.75 -4.44 19.87
N MET A 14 -5.26 -5.25 18.93
CA MET A 14 -5.46 -6.70 18.90
C MET A 14 -4.23 -7.49 19.40
N ALA A 15 -3.08 -6.83 19.50
CA ALA A 15 -1.84 -7.42 19.96
C ALA A 15 -1.09 -6.42 20.86
N ASP A 16 -0.21 -6.94 21.71
CA ASP A 16 0.69 -6.11 22.52
C ASP A 16 1.77 -5.49 21.61
N THR A 17 1.72 -4.17 21.44
CA THR A 17 2.58 -3.42 20.50
C THR A 17 3.27 -2.23 21.17
N PRO A 18 4.13 -2.46 22.18
CA PRO A 18 4.65 -1.39 23.05
C PRO A 18 5.44 -0.30 22.29
N ASN A 19 6.07 -0.65 21.17
CA ASN A 19 6.77 0.32 20.33
C ASN A 19 5.80 1.21 19.53
N PHE A 20 4.67 0.65 19.07
CA PHE A 20 3.63 1.44 18.40
C PHE A 20 2.87 2.31 19.40
N ASP A 21 2.62 1.81 20.60
CA ASP A 21 1.98 2.60 21.68
C ASP A 21 2.84 3.82 22.04
N ARG A 22 4.16 3.64 22.10
CA ARG A 22 5.08 4.76 22.29
C ARG A 22 5.03 5.77 21.13
N LEU A 23 4.96 5.31 19.89
CA LEU A 23 4.83 6.20 18.73
C LEU A 23 3.50 6.98 18.73
N GLU A 24 2.43 6.39 19.25
CA GLU A 24 1.13 7.04 19.40
C GLU A 24 1.16 8.10 20.52
N LEU A 25 1.77 7.78 21.66
CA LEU A 25 1.91 8.70 22.80
C LEU A 25 2.83 9.90 22.50
N ASP A 26 3.95 9.66 21.83
CA ASP A 26 4.96 10.68 21.52
C ASP A 26 4.68 11.39 20.18
N GLY A 27 3.62 11.00 19.44
CA GLY A 27 3.40 11.39 18.05
C GLY A 27 1.95 11.72 17.69
N VAL A 28 1.58 11.44 16.44
CA VAL A 28 0.23 11.67 15.90
C VAL A 28 -0.27 10.41 15.22
N LYS A 29 -1.50 10.03 15.52
CA LYS A 29 -2.19 8.88 14.93
C LYS A 29 -3.52 9.32 14.31
N ALA A 30 -3.80 8.80 13.13
CA ALA A 30 -5.12 8.90 12.51
C ALA A 30 -5.96 7.66 12.86
N ASP A 31 -7.29 7.79 12.86
CA ASP A 31 -8.22 6.68 13.16
C ASP A 31 -8.05 5.50 12.20
N ALA A 32 -7.87 5.79 10.90
CA ALA A 32 -7.58 4.82 9.87
C ALA A 32 -7.02 5.50 8.61
N LEU A 33 -6.39 4.70 7.74
CA LEU A 33 -6.09 5.06 6.36
C LEU A 33 -7.14 4.42 5.44
N ILE A 34 -7.77 5.23 4.58
CA ILE A 34 -8.64 4.72 3.52
C ILE A 34 -7.76 4.39 2.30
N PRO A 35 -7.62 3.11 1.90
CA PRO A 35 -6.81 2.74 0.76
C PRO A 35 -7.48 3.16 -0.56
N VAL A 36 -6.66 3.32 -1.61
CA VAL A 36 -7.20 3.42 -2.96
C VAL A 36 -7.73 2.06 -3.43
N PHE A 37 -8.66 2.07 -4.37
CA PHE A 37 -9.10 0.85 -5.04
C PHE A 37 -8.20 0.53 -6.25
N PRO A 38 -7.73 -0.71 -6.41
CA PRO A 38 -7.95 -1.85 -5.51
C PRO A 38 -7.02 -1.82 -4.28
N SER A 39 -7.50 -2.36 -3.15
CA SER A 39 -6.76 -2.42 -1.88
C SER A 39 -5.65 -3.49 -1.91
N LEU A 40 -4.71 -3.34 -2.84
CA LEU A 40 -3.56 -4.21 -3.07
C LEU A 40 -2.27 -3.44 -2.78
N THR A 41 -1.20 -4.20 -2.46
CA THR A 41 0.13 -3.69 -2.11
C THR A 41 0.63 -2.63 -3.09
N PHE A 42 0.89 -2.99 -4.35
CA PHE A 42 1.57 -2.09 -5.28
C PHE A 42 0.75 -0.85 -5.67
N PRO A 43 -0.56 -0.99 -5.99
CA PRO A 43 -1.41 0.17 -6.24
C PRO A 43 -1.39 1.18 -5.08
N ASN A 44 -1.51 0.72 -3.82
CA ASN A 44 -1.53 1.61 -2.66
C ASN A 44 -0.16 2.24 -2.36
N HIS A 45 0.92 1.46 -2.44
CA HIS A 45 2.27 2.00 -2.19
C HIS A 45 2.64 3.07 -3.22
N TYR A 46 2.28 2.88 -4.50
CA TYR A 46 2.47 3.89 -5.52
C TYR A 46 1.57 5.12 -5.31
N SER A 47 0.32 4.93 -4.89
CA SER A 47 -0.57 6.05 -4.57
C SER A 47 -0.03 6.90 -3.40
N ILE A 48 0.53 6.28 -2.36
CA ILE A 48 1.18 7.01 -1.24
C ILE A 48 2.40 7.79 -1.72
N ALA A 49 3.23 7.18 -2.59
CA ALA A 49 4.45 7.82 -3.08
C ALA A 49 4.20 8.96 -4.08
N THR A 50 3.13 8.88 -4.87
CA THR A 50 2.85 9.80 -5.98
C THR A 50 1.73 10.80 -5.71
N GLY A 51 0.86 10.52 -4.74
CA GLY A 51 -0.39 11.27 -4.52
C GLY A 51 -1.44 11.06 -5.61
N ALA A 52 -1.25 10.10 -6.51
CA ALA A 52 -2.16 9.82 -7.64
C ALA A 52 -2.97 8.55 -7.41
N TYR A 53 -4.16 8.45 -8.02
CA TYR A 53 -4.95 7.22 -8.00
C TYR A 53 -4.36 6.15 -8.91
N SER A 54 -4.76 4.89 -8.71
CA SER A 54 -4.28 3.74 -9.50
C SER A 54 -4.54 3.86 -11.00
N GLY A 55 -5.65 4.48 -11.40
CA GLY A 55 -5.93 4.77 -12.80
C GLY A 55 -5.09 5.90 -13.40
N THR A 56 -4.42 6.71 -12.58
CA THR A 56 -3.57 7.83 -13.01
C THR A 56 -2.11 7.40 -13.10
N HIS A 57 -1.61 6.67 -12.11
CA HIS A 57 -0.24 6.13 -12.13
C HIS A 57 -0.12 4.76 -12.84
N ASN A 58 -1.22 4.24 -13.40
CA ASN A 58 -1.31 3.01 -14.21
C ASN A 58 -0.86 1.70 -13.54
N ILE A 59 -0.63 1.68 -12.23
CA ILE A 59 -0.39 0.45 -11.46
C ILE A 59 -1.73 0.02 -10.89
N THR A 60 -2.49 -0.75 -11.67
CA THR A 60 -3.88 -1.10 -11.37
C THR A 60 -4.03 -2.42 -10.60
N GLY A 61 -2.95 -3.12 -10.32
CA GLY A 61 -2.95 -4.35 -9.54
C GLY A 61 -1.55 -4.93 -9.33
N ASN A 62 -1.42 -5.95 -8.48
CA ASN A 62 -0.14 -6.67 -8.29
C ASN A 62 0.23 -7.51 -9.52
N SER A 63 -0.76 -7.89 -10.34
CA SER A 63 -0.55 -8.44 -11.67
C SER A 63 -1.70 -8.02 -12.58
N PHE A 64 -1.39 -7.58 -13.80
CA PHE A 64 -2.37 -7.20 -14.80
C PHE A 64 -1.80 -7.38 -16.21
N CYS A 65 -2.67 -7.42 -17.22
CA CYS A 65 -2.24 -7.46 -18.61
C CYS A 65 -2.20 -6.04 -19.16
N ASP A 66 -1.04 -5.62 -19.64
CA ASP A 66 -0.87 -4.33 -20.29
C ASP A 66 -1.27 -4.47 -21.77
N LYS A 67 -2.27 -3.69 -22.19
CA LYS A 67 -2.76 -3.72 -23.59
C LYS A 67 -1.80 -3.04 -24.57
N GLN A 68 -1.02 -2.07 -24.12
CA GLN A 68 -0.07 -1.34 -24.95
C GLN A 68 1.14 -2.22 -25.29
N TYR A 69 1.71 -2.89 -24.29
CA TYR A 69 2.88 -3.77 -24.48
C TYR A 69 2.51 -5.21 -24.81
N ARG A 70 1.24 -5.61 -24.63
CA ARG A 70 0.75 -7.00 -24.74
C ARG A 70 1.52 -7.96 -23.83
N GLU A 71 1.98 -7.45 -22.70
CA GLU A 71 2.72 -8.20 -21.69
C GLU A 71 1.94 -8.27 -20.39
N LYS A 72 2.26 -9.29 -19.58
CA LYS A 72 1.72 -9.41 -18.24
C LYS A 72 2.67 -8.76 -17.25
N TYR A 73 2.21 -7.69 -16.63
CA TYR A 73 2.83 -7.13 -15.43
C TYR A 73 2.65 -8.10 -14.25
N SER A 74 3.69 -8.29 -13.46
CA SER A 74 3.64 -9.04 -12.22
C SER A 74 4.67 -8.54 -11.24
N LEU A 75 4.25 -8.30 -10.00
CA LEU A 75 5.10 -8.03 -8.84
C LEU A 75 6.31 -8.98 -8.74
N TYR A 76 6.11 -10.25 -9.08
CA TYR A 76 7.13 -11.29 -8.92
C TYR A 76 8.11 -11.35 -10.10
N LYS A 77 7.84 -10.62 -11.18
CA LYS A 77 8.66 -10.61 -12.38
C LYS A 77 9.48 -9.32 -12.41
N LYS A 78 10.76 -9.43 -12.03
CA LYS A 78 11.69 -8.28 -11.90
C LYS A 78 11.81 -7.46 -13.17
N GLU A 79 11.66 -8.08 -14.33
CA GLU A 79 11.79 -7.39 -15.63
C GLU A 79 10.60 -6.46 -15.91
N THR A 80 9.51 -6.61 -15.17
CA THR A 80 8.28 -5.82 -15.36
C THR A 80 7.99 -4.83 -14.24
N VAL A 81 8.79 -4.81 -13.16
CA VAL A 81 8.57 -3.99 -11.95
C VAL A 81 9.37 -2.70 -11.99
#